data_AF-A0A8T6C0L6-F1
#
_entry.id   AF-A0A8T6C0L6-F1
#
_cell.length_a   1.000
_cell.length_b   1.000
_cell.length_c   1.000
_cell.angle_alpha   90.00
_cell.angle_beta   90.00
_cell.angle_gamma   90.00
#
_symmetry.space_group_name_H-M   'P 1'
#
loop_
_entity.id
_entity.type
_entity.pdbx_description
1 polymer ?
#
loop_
_entity_poly.entity_id
_entity_poly.type
_entity_poly.pdbx_seq_one_letter_code
_entity_poly.pdbx_strand_id
1 'polypeptide(L)'
;MGAFCLATRQPHAGHHDPGRDGLAHQAGAAECELSRASNVIWRILANLTRRRARFEASAPSPVIVMTKACIDQVSRQIAPSTERGHESIVYLLGLTDGNTALAVSSVAPVTIATPTSVDVEAPELGKVIRRATLSDLQVVGQLHTHPGKAYHSQGDLKGMRIRHPGYFSIVAPAYGVRLPSLDDTHSLIWQEDGFRDVTQPVRLLDEEST
;
A
#
# COMPACT_ATOMS: atom_id res chain seq x y z
N MET A 1 -5.34 -11.51 -54.83
CA MET A 1 -5.78 -10.65 -55.95
C MET A 1 -6.37 -9.38 -55.36
N GLY A 2 -5.87 -8.24 -55.78
CA GLY A 2 -6.20 -6.93 -55.21
C GLY A 2 -4.98 -6.02 -55.22
N ALA A 3 -4.53 -5.69 -56.43
CA ALA A 3 -3.48 -4.72 -56.69
C ALA A 3 -3.99 -3.30 -56.43
N PHE A 4 -3.13 -2.40 -55.91
CA PHE A 4 -3.23 -0.98 -56.26
C PHE A 4 -1.86 -0.31 -56.29
N CYS A 5 -1.73 0.57 -57.28
CA CYS A 5 -0.53 1.07 -57.93
C CYS A 5 0.34 2.07 -57.15
N LEU A 6 1.61 2.12 -57.58
CA LEU A 6 2.61 3.17 -57.39
C LEU A 6 2.12 4.57 -57.80
N ALA A 7 2.71 5.60 -57.18
CA ALA A 7 3.27 6.74 -57.91
C ALA A 7 4.35 7.47 -57.08
N THR A 8 5.44 7.79 -57.76
CA THR A 8 6.68 8.46 -57.31
C THR A 8 6.59 9.98 -57.46
N ARG A 9 7.42 10.74 -56.71
CA ARG A 9 8.26 11.87 -57.22
C ARG A 9 9.04 12.58 -56.09
N GLN A 10 10.37 12.62 -56.25
CA GLN A 10 11.33 13.61 -55.73
C GLN A 10 11.48 14.76 -56.77
N PRO A 11 12.44 15.72 -56.67
CA PRO A 11 12.83 16.63 -55.58
C PRO A 11 12.84 18.11 -56.08
N HIS A 12 13.18 19.09 -55.23
CA HIS A 12 13.71 20.37 -55.73
C HIS A 12 14.82 20.91 -54.82
N ALA A 13 15.96 21.18 -55.45
CA ALA A 13 17.13 21.84 -54.91
C ALA A 13 17.16 23.32 -55.35
N GLY A 14 17.76 24.17 -54.52
CA GLY A 14 18.24 25.50 -54.87
C GLY A 14 18.77 26.19 -53.61
N HIS A 15 19.72 27.10 -53.62
CA HIS A 15 20.84 27.45 -54.51
C HIS A 15 21.71 28.38 -53.63
N HIS A 16 23.04 28.29 -53.74
CA HIS A 16 23.98 29.15 -53.01
C HIS A 16 24.00 30.57 -53.59
N ASP A 17 24.21 31.59 -52.75
CA ASP A 17 25.04 32.75 -53.15
C ASP A 17 25.76 33.36 -51.91
N PRO A 18 27.10 33.42 -51.91
CA PRO A 18 27.92 34.08 -50.89
C PRO A 18 28.44 35.45 -51.37
N GLY A 19 28.34 36.46 -50.51
CA GLY A 19 29.22 37.64 -50.60
C GLY A 19 28.52 38.98 -50.44
N ARG A 20 28.80 39.66 -49.32
CA ARG A 20 29.45 40.98 -49.31
C ARG A 20 29.55 41.54 -47.90
N ASP A 21 30.78 41.48 -47.45
CA ASP A 21 31.51 42.40 -46.58
C ASP A 21 30.97 43.82 -46.49
N GLY A 22 31.19 44.43 -45.30
CA GLY A 22 31.71 45.79 -45.27
C GLY A 22 30.88 46.84 -44.52
N LEU A 23 31.01 46.83 -43.20
CA LEU A 23 31.31 48.01 -42.36
C LEU A 23 30.52 49.30 -42.62
N ALA A 24 29.52 49.54 -41.77
CA ALA A 24 29.11 50.89 -41.38
C ALA A 24 29.07 51.00 -39.85
N HIS A 25 30.17 51.51 -39.32
CA HIS A 25 30.27 52.51 -38.24
C HIS A 25 29.26 52.49 -37.08
N GLN A 26 29.80 52.12 -35.91
CA GLN A 26 29.83 52.95 -34.70
C GLN A 26 28.55 53.75 -34.35
N ALA A 27 27.59 53.08 -33.71
CA ALA A 27 26.75 53.65 -32.66
C ALA A 27 26.04 52.49 -31.94
N GLY A 28 26.34 52.24 -30.66
CA GLY A 28 25.64 51.19 -29.91
C GLY A 28 26.40 50.57 -28.74
N ALA A 29 27.61 51.01 -28.44
CA ALA A 29 28.41 50.48 -27.32
C ALA A 29 27.91 50.91 -25.93
N ALA A 30 26.85 51.72 -25.82
CA ALA A 30 26.29 52.16 -24.53
C ALA A 30 24.89 51.61 -24.21
N GLU A 31 24.23 50.91 -25.15
CA GLU A 31 22.92 50.26 -24.89
C GLU A 31 23.03 48.73 -24.69
N CYS A 32 24.21 48.15 -24.91
CA CYS A 32 24.41 46.70 -24.89
C CYS A 32 24.61 46.09 -23.49
N GLU A 33 24.90 46.89 -22.45
CA GLU A 33 25.08 46.36 -21.08
C GLU A 33 23.77 46.26 -20.29
N LEU A 34 22.79 47.13 -20.53
CA LEU A 34 21.48 47.08 -19.85
C LEU A 34 20.54 46.00 -20.44
N SER A 35 20.72 45.62 -21.70
CA SER A 35 19.94 44.54 -22.34
C SER A 35 20.47 43.12 -21.99
N ARG A 36 21.76 42.99 -21.70
CA ARG A 36 22.37 41.69 -21.31
C ARG A 36 22.13 41.31 -19.86
N ALA A 37 22.16 42.27 -18.93
CA ALA A 37 21.82 42.02 -17.52
C ALA A 37 20.35 41.61 -17.33
N SER A 38 19.45 42.17 -18.14
CA SER A 38 18.01 41.88 -18.11
C SER A 38 17.68 40.45 -18.56
N ASN A 39 18.44 39.87 -19.49
CA ASN A 39 18.20 38.51 -19.98
C ASN A 39 18.68 37.40 -19.02
N VAL A 40 19.66 37.69 -18.16
CA VAL A 40 20.16 36.73 -17.17
C VAL A 40 19.20 36.63 -16.00
N ILE A 41 18.70 37.77 -15.51
CA ILE A 41 17.72 37.81 -14.40
C ILE A 41 16.41 37.15 -14.82
N TRP A 42 15.93 37.39 -16.05
CA TRP A 42 14.74 36.71 -16.58
C TRP A 42 14.95 35.21 -16.82
N ARG A 43 16.14 34.75 -17.24
CA ARG A 43 16.45 33.31 -17.36
C ARG A 43 16.54 32.61 -16.00
N ILE A 44 17.06 33.28 -14.98
CA ILE A 44 17.11 32.75 -13.61
C ILE A 44 15.69 32.66 -13.03
N LEU A 45 14.86 33.69 -13.19
CA LEU A 45 13.47 33.70 -12.72
C LEU A 45 12.57 32.71 -13.51
N ALA A 46 12.80 32.53 -14.81
CA ALA A 46 12.10 31.54 -15.62
C ALA A 46 12.49 30.09 -15.27
N ASN A 47 13.72 29.86 -14.79
CA ASN A 47 14.15 28.55 -14.30
C ASN A 47 13.65 28.24 -12.88
N LEU A 48 13.40 29.28 -12.06
CA LEU A 48 12.80 29.13 -10.73
C LEU A 48 11.29 28.84 -10.79
N THR A 49 10.60 29.28 -11.84
CA THR A 49 9.15 29.05 -12.04
C THR A 49 8.82 27.78 -12.84
N ARG A 50 9.84 27.08 -13.38
CA ARG A 50 9.68 25.79 -14.08
C ARG A 50 9.91 24.55 -13.22
N ARG A 51 10.08 24.69 -11.91
CA ARG A 51 9.90 23.55 -11.00
C ARG A 51 8.39 23.33 -10.83
N ARG A 52 7.76 22.70 -11.83
CA ARG A 52 6.52 21.96 -11.58
C ARG A 52 6.84 21.06 -10.39
N ALA A 53 6.19 21.28 -9.25
CA ALA A 53 6.22 20.33 -8.17
C ALA A 53 5.85 18.98 -8.79
N ARG A 54 6.83 18.08 -8.93
CA ARG A 54 6.54 16.69 -9.23
C ARG A 54 5.85 16.21 -7.97
N PHE A 55 4.55 16.00 -8.07
CA PHE A 55 3.82 15.25 -7.07
C PHE A 55 4.37 13.83 -7.15
N GLU A 56 5.39 13.52 -6.36
CA GLU A 56 5.78 12.15 -6.10
C GLU A 56 4.65 11.57 -5.26
N ALA A 57 3.73 10.87 -5.92
CA ALA A 57 2.77 10.06 -5.21
C ALA A 57 3.58 9.02 -4.42
N SER A 58 3.69 9.22 -3.11
CA SER A 58 4.20 8.17 -2.23
C SER A 58 3.34 6.94 -2.45
N ALA A 59 3.97 5.77 -2.56
CA ALA A 59 3.23 4.52 -2.53
C ALA A 59 2.30 4.53 -1.29
N PRO A 60 1.04 4.13 -1.44
CA PRO A 60 0.11 4.13 -0.32
C PRO A 60 0.65 3.22 0.77
N SER A 61 0.61 3.68 2.03
CA SER A 61 0.98 2.85 3.16
C SER A 61 0.13 1.57 3.18
N PRO A 62 0.71 0.40 3.49
CA PRO A 62 -0.05 -0.83 3.54
C PRO A 62 -1.23 -0.71 4.51
N VAL A 63 -2.38 -1.28 4.12
CA VAL A 63 -3.63 -1.11 4.87
C VAL A 63 -4.47 -2.38 4.79
N ILE A 64 -5.13 -2.73 5.88
CA ILE A 64 -6.18 -3.75 5.92
C ILE A 64 -7.50 -3.08 6.29
N VAL A 65 -8.45 -3.19 5.39
CA VAL A 65 -9.82 -2.71 5.57
C VAL A 65 -10.67 -3.89 6.03
N MET A 66 -11.39 -3.74 7.14
CA MET A 66 -12.34 -4.74 7.62
C MET A 66 -13.76 -4.22 7.44
N THR A 67 -14.63 -5.04 6.87
CA THR A 67 -16.08 -4.73 6.89
C THR A 67 -16.61 -4.79 8.33
N LYS A 68 -17.70 -4.06 8.59
CA LYS A 68 -18.40 -4.15 9.87
C LYS A 68 -18.79 -5.59 10.22
N ALA A 69 -19.31 -6.34 9.24
CA ALA A 69 -19.67 -7.75 9.42
C ALA A 69 -18.48 -8.61 9.85
N CYS A 70 -17.29 -8.37 9.27
CA CYS A 70 -16.06 -9.06 9.63
C CYS A 70 -15.67 -8.79 11.09
N ILE A 71 -15.58 -7.51 11.50
CA ILE A 71 -15.15 -7.20 12.87
C ILE A 71 -16.18 -7.66 13.93
N ASP A 72 -17.48 -7.58 13.62
CA ASP A 72 -18.53 -8.11 14.50
C ASP A 72 -18.42 -9.64 14.63
N GLN A 73 -18.04 -10.34 13.55
CA GLN A 73 -17.79 -11.79 13.57
C GLN A 73 -16.55 -12.14 14.38
N VAL A 74 -15.46 -11.35 14.27
CA VAL A 74 -14.27 -11.49 15.11
C VAL A 74 -14.63 -11.35 16.60
N SER A 75 -15.34 -10.29 16.98
CA SER A 75 -15.75 -10.05 18.37
C SER A 75 -16.52 -11.24 18.96
N ARG A 76 -17.47 -11.80 18.20
CA ARG A 76 -18.22 -13.00 18.63
C ARG A 76 -17.34 -14.25 18.76
N GLN A 77 -16.36 -14.40 17.88
CA GLN A 77 -15.49 -15.57 17.86
C GLN A 77 -14.50 -15.58 19.04
N ILE A 78 -14.01 -14.41 19.47
CA ILE A 78 -13.03 -14.32 20.56
C ILE A 78 -13.68 -14.26 21.95
N ALA A 79 -14.94 -13.83 22.05
CA ALA A 79 -15.63 -13.61 23.32
C ALA A 79 -15.50 -14.75 24.34
N PRO A 80 -15.64 -16.06 23.97
CA PRO A 80 -15.48 -17.14 24.93
C PRO A 80 -14.06 -17.25 25.52
N SER A 81 -13.03 -16.86 24.79
CA SER A 81 -11.66 -16.81 25.32
C SER A 81 -11.44 -15.55 26.14
N THR A 82 -11.98 -14.42 25.71
CA THR A 82 -11.97 -13.16 26.48
C THR A 82 -12.60 -13.35 27.86
N GLU A 83 -13.77 -14.00 27.95
CA GLU A 83 -14.47 -14.30 29.21
C GLU A 83 -13.64 -15.19 30.16
N ARG A 84 -12.80 -16.07 29.60
CA ARG A 84 -11.88 -16.92 30.37
C ARG A 84 -10.55 -16.25 30.70
N GLY A 85 -10.29 -15.05 30.18
CA GLY A 85 -8.98 -14.41 30.27
C GLY A 85 -7.89 -15.20 29.55
N HIS A 86 -8.23 -15.80 28.41
CA HIS A 86 -7.30 -16.56 27.58
C HIS A 86 -7.01 -15.81 26.28
N GLU A 87 -5.80 -16.01 25.76
CA GLU A 87 -5.48 -15.58 24.41
C GLU A 87 -6.36 -16.29 23.38
N SER A 88 -6.51 -15.68 22.21
CA SER A 88 -7.34 -16.19 21.13
C SER A 88 -6.74 -15.78 19.81
N ILE A 89 -7.09 -16.50 18.75
CA ILE A 89 -6.70 -16.18 17.38
C ILE A 89 -7.86 -16.46 16.44
N VAL A 90 -8.02 -15.58 15.47
CA VAL A 90 -8.91 -15.73 14.33
C VAL A 90 -8.16 -15.41 13.05
N TYR A 91 -8.56 -16.04 11.95
CA TYR A 91 -8.04 -15.76 10.62
C TYR A 91 -9.03 -14.93 9.83
N LEU A 92 -8.51 -13.92 9.14
CA LEU A 92 -9.27 -12.95 8.36
C LEU A 92 -9.35 -13.43 6.91
N LEU A 93 -10.56 -13.48 6.35
CA LEU A 93 -10.83 -13.96 5.01
C LEU A 93 -11.21 -12.80 4.09
N GLY A 94 -10.63 -12.76 2.91
CA GLY A 94 -10.70 -11.57 2.07
C GLY A 94 -9.97 -11.66 0.74
N LEU A 95 -9.63 -10.50 0.20
CA LEU A 95 -8.79 -10.30 -0.98
C LEU A 95 -7.64 -9.36 -0.64
N THR A 96 -6.49 -9.50 -1.31
CA THR A 96 -5.35 -8.57 -1.16
C THR A 96 -4.64 -8.39 -2.50
N ASP A 97 -4.16 -7.18 -2.76
CA ASP A 97 -3.28 -6.87 -3.89
C ASP A 97 -1.78 -6.90 -3.51
N GLY A 98 -1.47 -7.28 -2.27
CA GLY A 98 -0.12 -7.31 -1.71
C GLY A 98 0.22 -6.09 -0.83
N ASN A 99 -0.50 -4.98 -0.98
CA ASN A 99 -0.34 -3.77 -0.15
C ASN A 99 -1.62 -3.43 0.62
N THR A 100 -2.77 -3.64 0.00
CA THR A 100 -4.10 -3.42 0.55
C THR A 100 -4.83 -4.75 0.68
N ALA A 101 -5.30 -5.06 1.88
CA ALA A 101 -6.18 -6.20 2.13
C ALA A 101 -7.60 -5.71 2.44
N LEU A 102 -8.61 -6.43 1.95
CA LEU A 102 -10.01 -6.27 2.34
C LEU A 102 -10.46 -7.56 3.03
N ALA A 103 -10.71 -7.50 4.34
CA ALA A 103 -11.27 -8.59 5.12
C ALA A 103 -12.79 -8.48 5.23
N VAL A 104 -13.49 -9.49 4.71
CA VAL A 104 -14.96 -9.53 4.64
C VAL A 104 -15.58 -10.55 5.60
N SER A 105 -14.80 -11.51 6.10
CA SER A 105 -15.23 -12.49 7.10
C SER A 105 -14.04 -12.99 7.93
N SER A 106 -14.30 -13.81 8.95
CA SER A 106 -13.27 -14.39 9.81
C SER A 106 -13.56 -15.84 10.20
N VAL A 107 -12.54 -16.62 10.52
CA VAL A 107 -12.69 -18.00 11.01
C VAL A 107 -11.82 -18.20 12.24
N ALA A 108 -12.43 -18.62 13.35
CA ALA A 108 -11.72 -19.13 14.51
C ALA A 108 -11.42 -20.63 14.32
N PRO A 109 -10.16 -21.06 14.35
CA PRO A 109 -9.81 -22.48 14.42
C PRO A 109 -10.10 -23.03 15.83
N VAL A 110 -10.05 -24.35 15.99
CA VAL A 110 -9.85 -24.93 17.33
C VAL A 110 -8.41 -24.64 17.77
N THR A 111 -8.24 -24.23 19.03
CA THR A 111 -6.96 -23.80 19.58
C THR A 111 -6.67 -24.47 20.93
N ILE A 112 -5.39 -24.54 21.27
CA ILE A 112 -4.93 -24.76 22.64
C ILE A 112 -4.54 -23.38 23.18
N ALA A 113 -5.43 -22.78 23.97
CA ALA A 113 -5.27 -21.43 24.48
C ALA A 113 -5.09 -21.39 26.00
N THR A 114 -4.15 -20.57 26.45
CA THR A 114 -3.88 -20.27 27.85
C THR A 114 -3.98 -18.75 28.08
N PRO A 115 -3.85 -18.25 29.32
CA PRO A 115 -3.80 -16.82 29.58
C PRO A 115 -2.67 -16.05 28.87
N THR A 116 -1.63 -16.73 28.40
CA THR A 116 -0.41 -16.11 27.84
C THR A 116 0.12 -16.81 26.59
N SER A 117 -0.68 -17.69 25.97
CA SER A 117 -0.32 -18.33 24.72
C SER A 117 -1.54 -18.85 23.97
N VAL A 118 -1.43 -18.93 22.65
CA VAL A 118 -2.38 -19.63 21.79
C VAL A 118 -1.61 -20.42 20.73
N ASP A 119 -1.96 -21.69 20.55
CA ASP A 119 -1.43 -22.53 19.47
C ASP A 119 -2.54 -23.06 18.57
N VAL A 120 -2.22 -23.14 17.27
CA VAL A 120 -3.08 -23.66 16.22
C VAL A 120 -2.36 -24.82 15.57
N GLU A 121 -2.91 -26.03 15.70
CA GLU A 121 -2.33 -27.20 15.05
C GLU A 121 -2.51 -27.13 13.52
N ALA A 122 -1.60 -27.77 12.79
CA ALA A 122 -1.60 -27.74 11.32
C ALA A 122 -2.93 -28.23 10.69
N PRO A 123 -3.62 -29.27 11.21
CA PRO A 123 -4.91 -29.69 10.69
C PRO A 123 -5.99 -28.60 10.80
N GLU A 124 -6.00 -27.83 11.89
CA GLU A 124 -6.96 -26.74 12.09
C GLU A 124 -6.67 -25.58 11.15
N LEU A 125 -5.40 -25.24 10.93
CA LEU A 125 -5.01 -24.26 9.93
C LEU A 125 -5.42 -24.70 8.50
N GLY A 126 -5.31 -26.00 8.19
CA GLY A 126 -5.80 -26.55 6.93
C GLY A 126 -7.31 -26.36 6.73
N LYS A 127 -8.10 -26.49 7.79
CA LYS A 127 -9.56 -26.23 7.75
C LYS A 127 -9.87 -24.76 7.48
N VAL A 128 -9.10 -23.84 8.07
CA VAL A 128 -9.21 -22.39 7.81
C VAL A 128 -8.97 -22.09 6.34
N ILE A 129 -7.84 -22.57 5.79
CA ILE A 129 -7.48 -22.36 4.38
C ILE A 129 -8.56 -22.93 3.47
N ARG A 130 -9.01 -24.16 3.73
CA ARG A 130 -10.09 -24.80 2.96
C ARG A 130 -11.38 -23.99 3.00
N ARG A 131 -11.74 -23.40 4.15
CA ARG A 131 -12.94 -22.57 4.26
C ARG A 131 -12.83 -21.27 3.47
N ALA A 132 -11.64 -20.66 3.46
CA ALA A 132 -11.37 -19.52 2.58
C ALA A 132 -11.59 -19.89 1.12
N THR A 133 -10.95 -20.97 0.65
CA THR A 133 -11.04 -21.43 -0.74
C THR A 133 -12.48 -21.77 -1.16
N LEU A 134 -13.26 -22.45 -0.30
CA LEU A 134 -14.66 -22.77 -0.60
C LEU A 134 -15.58 -21.55 -0.70
N SER A 135 -15.11 -20.39 -0.25
CA SER A 135 -15.84 -19.12 -0.31
C SER A 135 -15.28 -18.18 -1.38
N ASP A 136 -14.40 -18.67 -2.25
CA ASP A 136 -13.63 -17.87 -3.22
C ASP A 136 -12.85 -16.70 -2.59
N LEU A 137 -12.37 -16.92 -1.36
CA LEU A 137 -11.55 -15.98 -0.59
C LEU A 137 -10.17 -16.58 -0.30
N GLN A 138 -9.24 -15.73 0.12
CA GLN A 138 -7.97 -16.14 0.71
C GLN A 138 -7.86 -15.70 2.16
N VAL A 139 -6.91 -16.27 2.90
CA VAL A 139 -6.57 -15.79 4.24
C VAL A 139 -5.69 -14.56 4.10
N VAL A 140 -6.25 -13.37 4.36
CA VAL A 140 -5.52 -12.09 4.19
C VAL A 140 -4.81 -11.65 5.46
N GLY A 141 -5.06 -12.33 6.58
CA GLY A 141 -4.35 -12.07 7.82
C GLY A 141 -4.87 -12.88 8.99
N GLN A 142 -4.35 -12.54 10.16
CA GLN A 142 -4.80 -13.04 11.45
C GLN A 142 -4.96 -11.89 12.44
N LEU A 143 -5.87 -12.08 13.39
CA LEU A 143 -5.95 -11.27 14.60
C LEU A 143 -5.83 -12.22 15.79
N HIS A 144 -4.88 -11.94 16.68
CA HIS A 144 -4.78 -12.62 17.96
C HIS A 144 -4.76 -11.62 19.11
N THR A 145 -5.01 -12.10 20.32
CA THR A 145 -5.20 -11.24 21.50
C THR A 145 -4.18 -11.52 22.58
N HIS A 146 -3.66 -10.47 23.22
CA HIS A 146 -2.75 -10.58 24.38
C HIS A 146 -3.42 -10.10 25.68
N PRO A 147 -2.98 -10.57 26.87
CA PRO A 147 -3.44 -10.06 28.17
C PRO A 147 -3.21 -8.55 28.35
N GLY A 148 -2.10 -8.05 27.85
CA GLY A 148 -1.59 -6.71 28.12
C GLY A 148 -1.54 -5.85 26.87
N LYS A 149 -0.41 -5.18 26.67
CA LYS A 149 -0.15 -4.36 25.49
C LYS A 149 -0.04 -5.20 24.23
N ALA A 150 -0.42 -4.62 23.10
CA ALA A 150 -0.26 -5.24 21.80
C ALA A 150 1.21 -5.16 21.34
N TYR A 151 1.80 -6.30 21.01
CA TYR A 151 3.11 -6.45 20.39
C TYR A 151 3.22 -7.86 19.81
N HIS A 152 4.11 -8.09 18.85
CA HIS A 152 4.45 -9.47 18.43
C HIS A 152 5.70 -9.93 19.19
N SER A 153 5.57 -11.00 19.95
CA SER A 153 6.69 -11.72 20.56
C SER A 153 7.45 -12.53 19.50
N GLN A 154 8.64 -13.01 19.86
CA GLN A 154 9.38 -13.96 19.03
C GLN A 154 8.63 -15.29 18.83
N GLY A 155 7.76 -15.66 19.78
CA GLY A 155 6.88 -16.82 19.66
C GLY A 155 5.86 -16.61 18.53
N ASP A 156 5.24 -15.44 18.48
CA ASP A 156 4.21 -15.10 17.48
C ASP A 156 4.80 -15.12 16.06
N LEU A 157 5.96 -14.51 15.87
CA LEU A 157 6.67 -14.51 14.58
C LEU A 157 7.01 -15.92 14.09
N LYS A 158 7.36 -16.84 15.00
CA LYS A 158 7.61 -18.25 14.68
C LYS A 158 6.33 -19.03 14.42
N GLY A 159 5.25 -18.71 15.15
CA GLY A 159 3.93 -19.33 15.01
C GLY A 159 3.17 -18.89 13.75
N MET A 160 3.56 -17.77 13.13
CA MET A 160 2.99 -17.27 11.88
C MET A 160 3.43 -18.14 10.68
N ARG A 161 2.59 -19.13 10.37
CA ARG A 161 2.81 -20.14 9.33
C ARG A 161 2.39 -19.70 7.92
N ILE A 162 1.45 -18.76 7.79
CA ILE A 162 1.02 -18.22 6.49
C ILE A 162 1.92 -17.04 6.11
N ARG A 163 2.49 -17.08 4.90
CA ARG A 163 3.48 -16.12 4.39
C ARG A 163 3.28 -15.89 2.90
N HIS A 164 2.61 -14.79 2.58
CA HIS A 164 2.53 -14.26 1.22
C HIS A 164 2.44 -12.74 1.29
N PRO A 165 2.88 -12.02 0.25
CA PRO A 165 2.76 -10.57 0.20
C PRO A 165 1.31 -10.13 0.51
N GLY A 166 1.17 -9.13 1.38
CA GLY A 166 -0.14 -8.61 1.77
C GLY A 166 -0.84 -9.35 2.92
N TYR A 167 -0.19 -10.34 3.55
CA TYR A 167 -0.71 -11.00 4.74
C TYR A 167 -0.47 -10.14 5.99
N PHE A 168 -1.54 -9.82 6.72
CA PHE A 168 -1.47 -9.04 7.96
C PHE A 168 -1.47 -9.92 9.22
N SER A 169 -0.69 -9.55 10.22
CA SER A 169 -0.81 -10.10 11.58
C SER A 169 -1.11 -8.97 12.55
N ILE A 170 -2.24 -9.06 13.24
CA ILE A 170 -2.74 -8.03 14.14
C ILE A 170 -2.78 -8.61 15.55
N VAL A 171 -2.29 -7.84 16.51
CA VAL A 171 -2.40 -8.12 17.94
C VAL A 171 -3.37 -7.12 18.54
N ALA A 172 -4.44 -7.61 19.15
CA ALA A 172 -5.34 -6.82 19.96
C ALA A 172 -4.96 -6.95 21.46
N PRO A 173 -4.88 -5.84 22.21
CA PRO A 173 -4.55 -5.88 23.62
C PRO A 173 -5.75 -6.32 24.48
N ALA A 174 -5.49 -6.54 25.77
CA ALA A 174 -6.50 -6.80 26.80
C ALA A 174 -7.52 -7.90 26.41
N TYR A 175 -7.05 -9.03 25.89
CA TYR A 175 -7.86 -10.15 25.41
C TYR A 175 -8.93 -9.77 24.36
N GLY A 176 -8.76 -8.63 23.69
CA GLY A 176 -9.74 -8.12 22.72
C GLY A 176 -11.01 -7.52 23.33
N VAL A 177 -11.05 -7.20 24.64
CA VAL A 177 -12.24 -6.63 25.31
C VAL A 177 -12.76 -5.33 24.69
N ARG A 178 -11.92 -4.62 23.93
CA ARG A 178 -12.27 -3.35 23.29
C ARG A 178 -12.79 -3.49 21.86
N LEU A 179 -12.78 -4.70 21.30
CA LEU A 179 -13.38 -4.89 19.98
C LEU A 179 -14.88 -4.51 20.02
N PRO A 180 -15.41 -3.86 18.96
CA PRO A 180 -14.81 -3.71 17.63
C PRO A 180 -13.85 -2.52 17.46
N SER A 181 -13.56 -1.73 18.51
CA SER A 181 -12.49 -0.72 18.42
C SER A 181 -11.15 -1.42 18.22
N LEU A 182 -10.37 -0.90 17.26
CA LEU A 182 -9.06 -1.39 16.88
C LEU A 182 -7.94 -0.49 17.44
N ASP A 183 -8.27 0.33 18.43
CA ASP A 183 -7.33 1.24 19.07
C ASP A 183 -6.27 0.47 19.88
N ASP A 184 -5.04 0.96 19.79
CA ASP A 184 -3.83 0.36 20.36
C ASP A 184 -3.52 -1.07 19.85
N THR A 185 -4.06 -1.45 18.69
CA THR A 185 -3.61 -2.67 18.01
C THR A 185 -2.19 -2.51 17.48
N HIS A 186 -1.46 -3.61 17.45
CA HIS A 186 -0.13 -3.66 16.83
C HIS A 186 -0.17 -4.58 15.62
N SER A 187 0.36 -4.12 14.49
CA SER A 187 0.14 -4.79 13.21
C SER A 187 1.41 -4.93 12.40
N LEU A 188 1.60 -6.12 11.84
CA LEU A 188 2.65 -6.45 10.89
C LEU A 188 2.03 -6.79 9.53
N ILE A 189 2.78 -6.55 8.46
CA ILE A 189 2.50 -7.06 7.12
C ILE A 189 3.66 -7.92 6.62
N TRP A 190 3.36 -9.04 5.98
CA TRP A 190 4.37 -9.80 5.24
C TRP A 190 4.65 -9.15 3.89
N GLN A 191 5.93 -8.84 3.64
CA GLN A 191 6.47 -8.43 2.35
C GLN A 191 7.50 -9.45 1.86
N GLU A 192 8.13 -9.20 0.70
CA GLU A 192 9.05 -10.15 0.06
C GLU A 192 10.16 -10.68 0.97
N ASP A 193 10.61 -9.88 1.94
CA ASP A 193 11.73 -10.18 2.83
C ASP A 193 11.33 -10.45 4.29
N GLY A 194 10.04 -10.43 4.63
CA GLY A 194 9.54 -10.78 5.95
C GLY A 194 8.47 -9.83 6.50
N PHE A 195 8.23 -9.92 7.81
CA PHE A 195 7.26 -9.07 8.50
C PHE A 195 7.82 -7.68 8.78
N ARG A 196 7.01 -6.66 8.50
CA ARG A 196 7.32 -5.25 8.75
C ARG A 196 6.20 -4.59 9.55
N ASP A 197 6.57 -3.72 10.47
CA ASP A 197 5.62 -2.89 11.20
C ASP A 197 4.86 -1.96 10.27
N VAL A 198 3.56 -1.84 10.53
CA VAL A 198 2.71 -0.88 9.83
C VAL A 198 2.04 0.00 10.87
N THR A 199 2.19 1.31 10.69
CA THR A 199 1.56 2.29 11.57
C THR A 199 0.12 2.51 11.12
N GLN A 200 -0.84 2.23 12.01
CA GLN A 200 -2.29 2.39 11.77
C GLN A 200 -2.83 1.73 10.48
N PRO A 201 -2.60 0.41 10.26
CA PRO A 201 -3.03 -0.23 9.03
C PRO A 201 -4.50 -0.62 9.03
N VAL A 202 -5.17 -0.69 10.19
CA VAL A 202 -6.51 -1.24 10.24
C VAL A 202 -7.54 -0.14 10.08
N ARG A 203 -8.44 -0.30 9.11
CA ARG A 203 -9.56 0.62 8.87
C ARG A 203 -10.86 -0.15 8.87
N LEU A 204 -11.90 0.42 9.47
CA LEU A 204 -13.26 -0.09 9.32
C LEU A 204 -13.89 0.52 8.07
N LEU A 205 -14.54 -0.33 7.29
CA LEU A 205 -15.41 0.13 6.22
C LEU A 205 -16.81 0.34 6.82
N ASP A 206 -17.17 1.60 7.02
CA ASP A 206 -18.51 1.98 7.46
C ASP A 206 -19.48 1.92 6.27
N GLU A 207 -20.65 1.31 6.48
CA GLU A 207 -21.68 1.16 5.44
C GLU A 207 -22.51 2.44 5.20
N GLU A 208 -22.26 3.54 5.93
CA GLU A 208 -23.08 4.76 5.88
C GLU A 208 -22.75 5.73 4.72
N SER A 209 -22.11 5.25 3.65
CA SER A 209 -21.80 6.09 2.46
C SER A 209 -22.70 5.76 1.26
N THR A 210 -24.00 5.64 1.47
CA THR A 210 -25.02 5.56 0.39
C THR A 210 -26.16 6.52 0.62
#